data_AF-A0A7L4AJK7-F1
#
_entry.id   AF-A0A7L4AJK7-F1
#
_cell.length_a   1.000
_cell.length_b   1.000
_cell.length_c   1.000
_cell.angle_alpha   90.00
_cell.angle_beta   90.00
_cell.angle_gamma   90.00
#
_symmetry.space_group_name_H-M   'P 1'
#
loop_
_entity.id
_entity.type
_entity.pdbx_description
1 polymer ?
#
loop_
_entity_poly.entity_id
_entity_poly.type
_entity_poly.pdbx_seq_one_letter_code
_entity_poly.pdbx_strand_id
1 'polypeptide(L)'
;SGSAGMDLATAESVTLETSEVKVVATGVWGPLGGNKSALLIGRSSTTLQGLFVLPGVIDADYQGEIKIMVSTPMPLCFVPAGSRIAQLVIFNSQPSLAAAKTRGSGGFGSTGVPHIFGAQRVSNSRPTLSCRLEWGNPRQTIELSGIIDTGVDVTVIS
;
A
#
# COMPACT_ATOMS: atom_id res chain seq x y z
N SER A 1 -32.40 3.84 10.16
CA SER A 1 -31.02 3.34 10.16
C SER A 1 -30.69 2.88 8.75
N GLY A 2 -29.62 3.39 8.15
CA GLY A 2 -29.31 3.16 6.72
C GLY A 2 -27.83 3.31 6.39
N SER A 3 -26.94 2.98 7.33
CA SER A 3 -25.51 2.97 7.05
C SER A 3 -25.21 1.87 6.04
N ALA A 4 -24.57 2.23 4.92
CA ALA A 4 -24.17 1.29 3.89
C ALA A 4 -22.97 0.41 4.29
N GLY A 5 -22.19 0.84 5.30
CA GLY A 5 -20.98 0.15 5.73
C GLY A 5 -20.82 0.01 7.24
N MET A 6 -19.93 -0.91 7.63
CA MET A 6 -19.48 -1.14 9.01
C MET A 6 -18.21 -0.33 9.26
N ASP A 7 -18.24 0.61 10.20
CA ASP A 7 -17.07 1.44 10.54
C ASP A 7 -15.90 0.59 11.07
N LEU A 8 -14.68 0.93 10.65
CA LEU A 8 -13.43 0.36 11.13
C LEU A 8 -12.60 1.42 11.87
N ALA A 9 -12.14 1.05 13.07
CA ALA A 9 -11.26 1.85 13.89
C ALA A 9 -9.80 1.39 13.79
N THR A 10 -8.87 2.32 14.01
CA THR A 10 -7.45 2.00 14.17
C THR A 10 -7.21 1.28 15.51
N ALA A 11 -6.38 0.24 15.53
CA ALA A 11 -5.96 -0.41 16.78
C ALA A 11 -4.86 0.37 17.51
N GLU A 12 -4.07 1.13 16.76
CA GLU A 12 -2.94 1.90 17.25
C GLU A 12 -2.96 3.34 16.72
N SER A 13 -2.22 4.21 17.39
CA SER A 13 -2.02 5.59 16.92
C SER A 13 -1.02 5.59 15.77
N VAL A 14 -1.26 6.38 14.74
CA VAL A 14 -0.34 6.53 13.59
C VAL A 14 -0.05 7.99 13.31
N THR A 15 1.20 8.30 13.03
CA THR A 15 1.65 9.60 12.50
C THR A 15 2.11 9.41 11.06
N LEU A 16 1.51 10.13 10.11
CA LEU A 16 1.99 10.23 8.74
C LEU A 16 2.94 11.43 8.65
N GLU A 17 4.23 11.13 8.50
CA GLU A 17 5.31 12.13 8.40
C GLU A 17 5.60 12.53 6.95
N THR A 18 5.13 11.72 6.00
CA THR A 18 5.27 11.91 4.56
C THR A 18 3.91 11.67 3.89
N SER A 19 3.82 11.97 2.59
CA SER A 19 2.64 11.64 1.78
C SER A 19 2.62 10.18 1.28
N GLU A 20 3.55 9.36 1.75
CA GLU A 20 3.60 7.94 1.40
C GLU A 20 2.45 7.17 2.07
N VAL A 21 2.16 5.99 1.53
CA VAL A 21 1.12 5.12 2.06
C VAL A 21 1.62 4.46 3.35
N LYS A 22 0.84 4.57 4.42
CA LYS A 22 1.02 3.78 5.65
C LYS A 22 -0.09 2.73 5.77
N VAL A 23 0.27 1.56 6.27
CA VAL A 23 -0.66 0.48 6.57
C VAL A 23 -0.93 0.50 8.07
N VAL A 24 -2.20 0.58 8.46
CA VAL A 24 -2.63 0.74 9.86
C VAL A 24 -3.42 -0.48 10.29
N ALA A 25 -3.04 -1.06 11.43
CA ALA A 25 -3.73 -2.16 12.07
C ALA A 25 -5.13 -1.75 12.56
N THR A 26 -6.08 -2.67 12.52
CA THR A 26 -7.44 -2.47 13.04
C THR A 26 -7.76 -3.38 14.21
N GLY A 27 -6.97 -4.45 14.40
CA GLY A 27 -7.29 -5.54 15.32
C GLY A 27 -8.51 -6.38 14.89
N VAL A 28 -9.09 -6.10 13.72
CA VAL A 28 -10.22 -6.85 13.15
C VAL A 28 -9.67 -7.88 12.18
N TRP A 29 -10.07 -9.14 12.38
CA TRP A 29 -9.62 -10.27 11.58
C TRP A 29 -10.77 -10.83 10.74
N GLY A 30 -10.43 -11.29 9.54
CA GLY A 30 -11.36 -12.09 8.75
C GLY A 30 -11.44 -13.55 9.26
N PRO A 31 -12.30 -14.37 8.63
CA PRO A 31 -13.16 -14.04 7.50
C PRO A 31 -14.40 -13.22 7.90
N LEU A 32 -14.97 -12.50 6.93
CA LEU A 32 -16.21 -11.71 7.13
C LEU A 32 -17.46 -12.58 7.35
N GLY A 33 -17.38 -13.87 6.99
CA GLY A 33 -18.46 -14.84 7.09
C GLY A 33 -19.44 -14.84 5.91
N GLY A 34 -20.13 -15.97 5.72
CA GLY A 34 -21.26 -16.08 4.78
C GLY A 34 -20.94 -15.90 3.30
N ASN A 35 -19.71 -16.22 2.85
CA ASN A 35 -19.25 -16.02 1.46
C ASN A 35 -19.43 -14.56 0.98
N LYS A 36 -19.16 -13.59 1.86
CA LYS A 36 -19.23 -12.17 1.54
C LYS A 36 -17.84 -11.56 1.48
N SER A 37 -17.62 -10.75 0.46
CA SER A 37 -16.46 -9.87 0.37
C SER A 37 -16.84 -8.46 0.83
N ALA A 38 -15.85 -7.61 1.05
CA ALA A 38 -16.09 -6.21 1.39
C ALA A 38 -15.19 -5.27 0.62
N LEU A 39 -15.71 -4.07 0.36
CA LEU A 39 -14.92 -2.94 -0.09
C LEU A 39 -14.56 -2.10 1.15
N LEU A 40 -13.26 -2.02 1.45
CA LEU A 40 -12.70 -1.10 2.42
C LEU A 40 -12.56 0.28 1.79
N ILE A 41 -13.25 1.28 2.34
CA ILE A 41 -13.23 2.66 1.86
C ILE A 41 -13.13 3.65 3.03
N GLY A 42 -12.68 4.87 2.74
CA GLY A 42 -12.69 5.96 3.71
C GLY A 42 -14.10 6.41 4.09
N ARG A 43 -14.24 6.97 5.29
CA ARG A 43 -15.44 7.73 5.68
C ARG A 43 -15.31 9.14 5.11
N SER A 44 -16.44 9.76 4.73
CA SER A 44 -16.43 11.14 4.23
C SER A 44 -15.80 12.12 5.24
N SER A 45 -16.05 11.91 6.53
CA SER A 45 -15.42 12.67 7.61
C SER A 45 -13.90 12.53 7.64
N THR A 46 -13.36 11.37 7.26
CA THR A 46 -11.91 11.12 7.23
C THR A 46 -11.27 11.90 6.09
N THR A 47 -11.87 11.81 4.90
CA THR A 47 -11.43 12.57 3.71
C THR A 47 -11.49 14.08 3.96
N LEU A 48 -12.53 14.56 4.64
CA LEU A 48 -12.68 15.99 4.98
C LEU A 48 -11.57 16.51 5.90
N GLN A 49 -10.99 15.63 6.72
CA GLN A 49 -9.85 15.96 7.60
C GLN A 49 -8.49 15.82 6.90
N GLY A 50 -8.47 15.59 5.57
CA GLY A 50 -7.23 15.50 4.80
C GLY A 50 -6.51 14.15 4.93
N LEU A 51 -7.16 13.12 5.50
CA LEU A 51 -6.66 11.76 5.50
C LEU A 51 -7.40 10.94 4.43
N PHE A 52 -6.66 10.36 3.50
CA PHE A 52 -7.21 9.52 2.45
C PHE A 52 -7.02 8.05 2.80
N VAL A 53 -8.11 7.30 2.79
CA VAL A 53 -8.07 5.83 2.85
C VAL A 53 -8.07 5.32 1.43
N LEU A 54 -7.04 4.56 1.06
CA LEU A 54 -6.97 3.91 -0.24
C LEU A 54 -7.95 2.73 -0.26
N PRO A 55 -8.79 2.60 -1.31
CA PRO A 55 -9.72 1.50 -1.41
C PRO A 55 -9.02 0.14 -1.43
N GLY A 56 -9.64 -0.86 -0.81
CA GLY A 56 -9.17 -2.25 -0.84
C GLY A 56 -10.33 -3.23 -0.92
N VAL A 57 -10.10 -4.39 -1.53
CA VAL A 57 -11.06 -5.50 -1.49
C VAL A 57 -10.62 -6.48 -0.42
N ILE A 58 -11.53 -6.83 0.48
CA ILE A 58 -11.37 -7.89 1.45
C ILE A 58 -12.13 -9.10 0.93
N ASP A 59 -11.38 -10.13 0.54
CA ASP A 59 -11.96 -11.37 0.02
C ASP A 59 -12.68 -12.16 1.11
N ALA A 60 -13.69 -12.94 0.70
CA ALA A 60 -14.53 -13.70 1.62
C ALA A 60 -13.75 -14.77 2.42
N ASP A 61 -12.67 -15.29 1.85
CA ASP A 61 -11.78 -16.29 2.44
C ASP A 61 -10.52 -15.66 3.07
N TYR A 62 -10.41 -14.33 3.11
CA TYR A 62 -9.29 -13.66 3.77
C TYR A 62 -9.35 -13.89 5.28
N GLN A 63 -8.33 -14.55 5.84
CA GLN A 63 -8.24 -14.89 7.27
C GLN A 63 -7.29 -13.99 8.06
N GLY A 64 -6.60 -13.06 7.38
CA GLY A 64 -5.68 -12.16 8.05
C GLY A 64 -6.39 -10.97 8.70
N GLU A 65 -5.57 -10.10 9.31
CA GLU A 65 -6.02 -8.83 9.84
C GLU A 65 -6.43 -7.88 8.70
N ILE A 66 -7.61 -7.29 8.79
CA ILE A 66 -8.06 -6.25 7.87
C ILE A 66 -7.30 -4.97 8.22
N LYS A 67 -6.36 -4.57 7.36
CA LYS A 67 -5.58 -3.34 7.55
C LYS A 67 -6.11 -2.19 6.68
N ILE A 68 -5.94 -0.98 7.17
CA ILE A 68 -6.34 0.25 6.46
C ILE A 68 -5.09 0.87 5.83
N MET A 69 -5.12 1.08 4.51
CA MET A 69 -4.08 1.83 3.82
C MET A 69 -4.45 3.31 3.82
N VAL A 70 -3.58 4.16 4.34
CA VAL A 70 -3.82 5.60 4.46
C VAL A 70 -2.69 6.41 3.85
N SER A 71 -3.02 7.57 3.30
CA SER A 71 -2.07 8.60 2.91
C SER A 71 -2.65 9.99 3.22
N THR A 72 -1.79 11.01 3.20
CA THR A 72 -2.24 12.40 3.32
C THR A 72 -1.43 13.31 2.38
N PRO A 73 -2.06 14.27 1.69
CA PRO A 73 -1.34 15.28 0.93
C PRO A 73 -0.72 16.37 1.84
N MET A 74 -1.03 16.39 3.14
CA MET A 74 -0.61 17.43 4.09
C MET A 74 0.03 16.82 5.36
N PRO A 75 1.23 16.23 5.28
CA PRO A 75 1.96 15.83 6.48
C PRO A 75 2.38 17.06 7.30
N LEU A 76 2.48 17.02 8.64
CA LEU A 76 2.27 15.90 9.56
C LEU A 76 0.79 15.65 9.87
N CYS A 77 0.33 14.40 9.77
CA CYS A 77 -1.04 14.02 10.15
C CYS A 77 -1.00 12.96 11.27
N PHE A 78 -1.67 13.23 12.39
CA PHE A 78 -1.77 12.31 13.52
C PHE A 78 -3.17 11.72 13.63
N VAL A 79 -3.26 10.40 13.75
CA VAL A 79 -4.51 9.66 13.94
C VAL A 79 -4.39 8.87 15.26
N PRO A 80 -5.19 9.22 16.29
CA PRO A 80 -5.21 8.46 17.54
C PRO A 80 -5.72 7.03 17.37
N ALA A 81 -5.27 6.11 18.22
CA ALA A 81 -5.88 4.79 18.36
C ALA A 81 -7.39 4.89 18.64
N GLY A 82 -8.17 3.95 18.10
CA GLY A 82 -9.63 3.92 18.24
C GLY A 82 -10.37 4.85 17.27
N SER A 83 -9.67 5.59 16.40
CA SER A 83 -10.30 6.48 15.43
C SER A 83 -11.00 5.69 14.32
N ARG A 84 -12.31 5.85 14.18
CA ARG A 84 -13.10 5.28 13.09
C ARG A 84 -12.83 6.04 11.80
N ILE A 85 -11.87 5.56 11.00
CA ILE A 85 -11.39 6.26 9.79
C ILE A 85 -11.86 5.62 8.47
N ALA A 86 -12.20 4.33 8.49
CA ALA A 86 -12.64 3.59 7.32
C ALA A 86 -13.98 2.90 7.58
N GLN A 87 -14.54 2.29 6.55
CA GLN A 87 -15.74 1.47 6.62
C GLN A 87 -15.66 0.32 5.62
N LEU A 88 -16.31 -0.80 5.93
CA LEU A 88 -16.49 -1.94 5.05
C LEU A 88 -17.89 -1.92 4.43
N VAL A 89 -17.96 -1.87 3.11
CA VAL A 89 -19.21 -2.05 2.34
C VAL A 89 -19.27 -3.49 1.86
N ILE A 90 -20.20 -4.26 2.41
CA ILE A 90 -20.29 -5.71 2.19
C ILE A 90 -21.04 -6.03 0.87
N PHE A 91 -20.52 -6.98 0.10
CA PHE A 91 -21.16 -7.48 -1.12
C PHE A 91 -20.97 -9.00 -1.27
N ASN A 92 -21.80 -9.66 -2.08
CA ASN A 92 -21.70 -11.10 -2.32
C ASN A 92 -20.48 -11.41 -3.21
N SER A 93 -19.63 -12.34 -2.79
CA SER A 93 -18.37 -12.66 -3.48
C SER A 93 -18.54 -13.49 -4.76
N GLN A 94 -19.71 -14.10 -4.95
CA GLN A 94 -20.09 -14.83 -6.15
C GLN A 94 -21.03 -13.99 -7.03
N PRO A 95 -20.53 -13.22 -8.00
CA PRO A 95 -21.31 -13.04 -9.22
C PRO A 95 -21.48 -14.44 -9.84
N SER A 96 -22.65 -14.74 -10.38
CA SER A 96 -22.99 -16.03 -10.99
C SER A 96 -22.20 -16.29 -12.28
N LEU A 97 -20.88 -16.47 -12.18
CA LEU A 97 -20.01 -16.94 -13.25
C LEU A 97 -19.32 -18.23 -12.81
N ALA A 98 -19.43 -19.24 -13.67
CA ALA A 98 -19.01 -20.60 -13.44
C ALA A 98 -17.49 -20.76 -13.26
N ALA A 99 -17.13 -21.77 -12.45
CA ALA A 99 -15.82 -22.38 -12.24
C ALA A 99 -14.79 -21.56 -11.40
N ALA A 100 -14.81 -21.80 -10.08
CA ALA A 100 -13.78 -21.34 -9.16
C ALA A 100 -12.55 -22.26 -9.18
N LYS A 101 -11.35 -21.68 -9.34
CA LYS A 101 -10.08 -22.29 -8.89
C LYS A 101 -9.83 -21.86 -7.45
N THR A 102 -9.42 -22.81 -6.61
CA THR A 102 -9.03 -22.58 -5.22
C THR A 102 -7.80 -21.69 -5.14
N ARG A 103 -7.90 -20.59 -4.38
CA ARG A 103 -6.80 -19.68 -4.10
C ARG A 103 -6.44 -19.79 -2.62
N GLY A 104 -5.15 -19.71 -2.30
CA GLY A 104 -4.64 -19.84 -0.93
C GLY A 104 -4.75 -18.55 -0.11
N SER A 105 -4.17 -18.56 1.09
CA SER A 105 -4.26 -17.56 2.17
C SER A 105 -3.66 -16.16 1.92
N GLY A 106 -3.40 -15.76 0.67
CA GLY A 106 -2.73 -14.51 0.37
C GLY A 106 -3.70 -13.35 0.13
N GLY A 107 -3.59 -12.27 0.91
CA GLY A 107 -4.10 -10.93 0.61
C GLY A 107 -2.96 -9.90 0.62
N PHE A 108 -3.19 -8.66 0.19
CA PHE A 108 -2.17 -7.59 0.18
C PHE A 108 -0.93 -7.88 -0.70
N GLY A 109 -1.13 -8.30 -1.96
CA GLY A 109 -0.03 -8.54 -2.93
C GLY A 109 0.16 -10.00 -3.38
N SER A 110 -0.79 -10.88 -3.08
CA SER A 110 -0.74 -12.32 -3.38
C SER A 110 -0.98 -12.71 -4.86
N THR A 111 -1.39 -11.76 -5.70
CA THR A 111 -1.49 -11.91 -7.17
C THR A 111 -0.16 -11.72 -7.89
N GLY A 112 0.93 -11.58 -7.15
CA GLY A 112 2.19 -11.02 -7.62
C GLY A 112 2.30 -9.57 -7.17
N VAL A 113 3.51 -9.16 -6.79
CA VAL A 113 3.82 -7.75 -6.51
C VAL A 113 3.64 -7.02 -7.84
N PRO A 114 2.68 -6.08 -7.98
CA PRO A 114 2.66 -5.27 -9.18
C PRO A 114 4.04 -4.60 -9.30
N HIS A 115 4.69 -4.72 -10.46
CA HIS A 115 5.95 -4.04 -10.75
C HIS A 115 5.64 -2.54 -10.91
N ILE A 116 5.45 -1.85 -9.79
CA ILE A 116 5.27 -0.41 -9.73
C ILE A 116 6.67 0.17 -9.57
N PHE A 117 7.25 0.64 -10.67
CA PHE A 117 8.51 1.37 -10.63
C PHE A 117 8.23 2.81 -10.23
N GLY A 118 8.76 3.23 -9.08
CA GLY A 118 8.69 4.61 -8.65
C GLY A 118 9.58 5.47 -9.54
N ALA A 119 8.98 6.43 -10.26
CA ALA A 119 9.75 7.45 -10.94
C ALA A 119 10.12 8.56 -9.93
N GLN A 120 11.40 8.65 -9.57
CA GLN A 120 11.88 9.80 -8.80
C GLN A 120 11.97 11.02 -9.75
N ARG A 121 11.36 12.14 -9.36
CA ARG A 121 11.51 13.39 -10.10
C ARG A 121 12.99 13.77 -10.10
N VAL A 122 13.62 13.86 -11.28
CA VAL A 122 15.00 14.35 -11.41
C VAL A 122 15.03 15.78 -10.90
N SER A 123 15.52 15.97 -9.68
CA SER A 123 15.84 17.28 -9.12
C SER A 123 17.24 17.71 -9.60
N ASN A 124 17.68 18.93 -9.29
CA ASN A 124 19.07 19.34 -9.58
C ASN A 124 20.09 18.40 -8.91
N SER A 125 19.68 17.70 -7.85
CA SER A 125 20.40 16.57 -7.27
C SER A 125 20.05 15.31 -8.06
N ARG A 126 20.91 14.93 -9.03
CA ARG A 126 20.79 13.64 -9.71
C ARG A 126 21.06 12.53 -8.69
N PRO A 127 20.18 11.52 -8.53
CA PRO A 127 20.45 10.41 -7.62
C PRO A 127 21.58 9.57 -8.22
N THR A 128 22.81 9.84 -7.80
CA THR A 128 24.01 9.16 -8.30
C THR A 128 24.54 8.23 -7.22
N LEU A 129 24.84 6.99 -7.58
CA LEU A 129 25.49 6.02 -6.72
C LEU A 129 26.95 5.84 -7.18
N SER A 130 27.87 5.96 -6.24
CA SER A 130 29.29 5.67 -6.45
C SER A 130 29.60 4.26 -5.97
N CYS A 131 30.18 3.45 -6.84
CA CYS A 131 30.65 2.10 -6.56
C CYS A 131 32.15 2.01 -6.79
N ARG A 132 32.89 1.43 -5.85
CA ARG A 132 34.32 1.17 -5.97
C ARG A 132 34.51 -0.32 -6.29
N LEU A 133 35.11 -0.61 -7.45
CA LEU A 133 35.52 -1.96 -7.82
C LEU A 133 37.01 -2.12 -7.59
N GLU A 134 37.41 -3.23 -6.96
CA GLU A 134 38.81 -3.56 -6.69
C GLU A 134 39.13 -4.96 -7.24
N TRP A 135 40.22 -5.10 -8.01
CA TRP A 135 40.61 -6.39 -8.59
C TRP A 135 42.13 -6.48 -8.85
N GLY A 136 42.64 -7.69 -9.11
CA GLY A 136 44.04 -7.91 -9.51
C GLY A 136 45.07 -7.97 -8.37
N ASN A 137 46.30 -8.36 -8.72
CA ASN A 137 47.48 -8.33 -7.85
C ASN A 137 48.71 -7.85 -8.66
N PRO A 138 49.23 -6.62 -8.45
CA PRO A 138 48.83 -5.68 -7.39
C PRO A 138 47.40 -5.17 -7.53
N ARG A 139 46.80 -4.81 -6.41
CA ARG A 139 45.38 -4.42 -6.26
C ARG A 139 45.10 -3.16 -7.07
N GLN A 140 44.27 -3.30 -8.09
CA GLN A 140 43.75 -2.22 -8.92
C GLN A 140 42.40 -1.77 -8.37
N THR A 141 42.06 -0.51 -8.57
CA THR A 141 40.80 0.07 -8.10
C THR A 141 40.25 1.01 -9.15
N ILE A 142 38.94 0.97 -9.38
CA ILE A 142 38.22 1.97 -10.17
C ILE A 142 36.99 2.42 -9.40
N GLU A 143 36.68 3.71 -9.49
CA GLU A 143 35.47 4.30 -8.94
C GLU A 143 34.52 4.63 -10.09
N LEU A 144 33.32 4.08 -10.02
CA LEU A 144 32.26 4.25 -11.00
C LEU A 144 31.13 5.05 -10.35
N SER A 145 30.73 6.16 -10.94
CA SER A 145 29.56 6.93 -10.51
C SER A 145 28.49 6.88 -11.59
N GLY A 146 27.29 6.40 -11.25
CA GLY A 146 26.17 6.27 -12.19
C GLY A 146 24.87 6.81 -11.61
N ILE A 147 23.98 7.30 -12.47
CA ILE A 147 22.62 7.68 -12.06
C ILE A 147 21.86 6.40 -11.71
N ILE A 148 21.15 6.41 -10.59
CA ILE A 148 20.29 5.32 -10.17
C ILE A 148 19.13 5.24 -11.16
N ASP A 149 19.06 4.12 -11.87
CA ASP A 149 18.00 3.82 -12.82
C ASP A 149 16.64 3.86 -12.11
N THR A 150 15.69 4.58 -12.73
CA THR A 150 14.31 4.73 -12.23
C THR A 150 13.35 3.73 -12.85
N GLY A 151 13.85 2.78 -13.67
CA GLY A 151 13.04 1.79 -14.38
C GLY A 151 12.34 2.37 -15.60
N VAL A 152 12.91 3.40 -16.22
CA VAL A 152 12.42 3.99 -17.47
C VAL A 152 13.36 3.53 -18.59
N ASP A 153 12.83 2.82 -19.59
CA ASP A 153 13.55 2.33 -20.78
C ASP A 153 14.05 3.46 -21.72
N VAL A 154 14.71 4.48 -21.19
CA VAL A 154 15.35 5.53 -21.98
C VAL A 154 16.73 5.81 -21.43
N THR A 155 17.72 5.18 -22.03
CA THR A 155 19.13 5.54 -21.89
C THR A 155 19.38 6.81 -22.70
N VAL A 156 19.48 7.97 -22.04
CA VAL A 156 20.06 9.17 -22.66
C VAL A 156 21.56 9.15 -22.40
N ILE A 157 22.33 8.84 -23.43
CA ILE A 157 23.78 9.02 -23.42
C ILE A 157 24.07 10.44 -23.90
N SER A 158 24.78 11.23 -23.08
CA SER A 158 25.48 12.44 -23.51
C SER A 158 26.97 12.18 -23.54
#